data_AF-A0A699KUP2-F1
#
_entry.id   AF-A0A699KUP2-F1
#
_cell.length_a   1.000
_cell.length_b   1.000
_cell.length_c   1.000
_cell.angle_alpha   90.00
_cell.angle_beta   90.00
_cell.angle_gamma   90.00
#
_symmetry.space_group_name_H-M   'P 1'
#
loop_
_entity.id
_entity.type
_entity.pdbx_description
1 polymer ?
#
loop_
_entity_poly.entity_id
_entity_poly.type
_entity_poly.pdbx_seq_one_letter_code
_entity_poly.pdbx_strand_id
1 'polypeptide(L)'
;MVSDDVPMNEAILTSLARMAMSKNDGDIAFDMVKKMKDLGINPRLRSYGPALSVFCNNGNLDKAFEVEEHMLSHGVYPEEPELELLLRVSIEACRSDKVYYLLHKLRTSVRKVLPSTADVIEKWFNSKTASRVGKRKWDQRSINKAIENGGGGWHGQGWLGSGKWN
;
A
#
# COMPACT_ATOMS: atom_id res chain seq x y z
N MET A 1 34.85 4.52 -3.94
CA MET A 1 35.37 5.64 -3.14
C MET A 1 34.31 6.72 -3.15
N VAL A 2 33.59 6.91 -2.04
CA VAL A 2 32.76 8.11 -1.84
C VAL A 2 33.68 9.06 -1.10
N SER A 3 34.02 10.18 -1.74
CA SER A 3 34.83 11.24 -1.16
C SER A 3 34.05 11.96 -0.06
N ASP A 4 34.69 12.11 1.11
CA ASP A 4 34.14 12.61 2.38
C ASP A 4 33.76 14.11 2.41
N ASP A 5 33.19 14.66 1.33
CA ASP A 5 32.84 16.10 1.33
C ASP A 5 31.59 16.48 0.51
N VAL A 6 30.75 15.50 0.15
CA VAL A 6 29.42 15.79 -0.42
C VAL A 6 28.36 15.61 0.66
N PRO A 7 27.70 16.68 1.12
CA PRO A 7 26.61 16.54 2.09
C PRO A 7 25.51 15.68 1.49
N MET A 8 25.20 14.57 2.17
CA MET A 8 24.12 13.69 1.76
C MET A 8 22.82 14.49 1.73
N ASN A 9 22.06 14.33 0.65
CA ASN A 9 20.74 14.92 0.52
C ASN A 9 19.74 13.84 0.10
N GLU A 10 18.45 14.19 0.12
CA GLU A 10 17.37 13.25 -0.19
C GLU A 10 17.55 12.59 -1.58
N ALA A 11 18.04 13.32 -2.58
CA ALA A 11 18.15 12.82 -3.95
C ALA A 11 19.28 11.79 -4.08
N ILE A 12 20.41 12.01 -3.41
CA ILE A 12 21.53 11.05 -3.37
C ILE A 12 21.07 9.73 -2.73
N LEU A 13 20.43 9.79 -1.56
CA LEU A 13 19.95 8.60 -0.86
C LEU A 13 18.84 7.88 -1.65
N THR A 14 17.95 8.62 -2.31
CA THR A 14 16.94 8.02 -3.22
C THR A 14 17.61 7.34 -4.42
N SER A 15 18.71 7.88 -4.93
CA SER A 15 19.46 7.27 -6.05
C SER A 15 20.16 5.98 -5.61
N LEU A 16 20.71 5.95 -4.39
CA LEU A 16 21.23 4.74 -3.77
C LEU A 16 20.14 3.68 -3.55
N ALA A 17 18.95 4.10 -3.11
CA ALA A 17 17.80 3.20 -2.99
C ALA A 17 17.39 2.60 -4.34
N ARG A 18 17.41 3.39 -5.43
CA ARG A 18 17.19 2.87 -6.80
C ARG A 18 18.27 1.90 -7.26
N MET A 19 19.53 2.14 -6.89
CA MET A 19 20.62 1.21 -7.18
C MET A 19 20.47 -0.10 -6.41
N ALA A 20 19.98 -0.07 -5.17
CA ALA A 20 19.65 -1.27 -4.43
C ALA A 20 18.47 -2.02 -5.07
N MET A 21 17.44 -1.31 -5.50
CA MET A 21 16.33 -1.88 -6.27
C MET A 21 16.80 -2.57 -7.57
N SER A 22 17.76 -2.00 -8.31
CA SER A 22 18.28 -2.65 -9.53
C SER A 22 19.04 -3.96 -9.23
N LYS A 23 19.41 -4.19 -7.97
CA LYS A 23 20.00 -5.44 -7.48
C LYS A 23 18.97 -6.34 -6.78
N ASN A 24 17.68 -6.00 -6.85
CA ASN A 24 16.57 -6.63 -6.14
C ASN A 24 16.74 -6.67 -4.60
N ASP A 25 17.46 -5.69 -4.05
CA ASP A 25 17.72 -5.59 -2.61
C ASP A 25 16.81 -4.53 -1.98
N GLY A 26 15.65 -4.97 -1.51
CA GLY A 26 14.64 -4.10 -0.89
C GLY A 26 15.05 -3.64 0.50
N ASP A 27 15.84 -4.44 1.21
CA ASP A 27 16.30 -4.12 2.56
C ASP A 27 17.30 -2.97 2.53
N ILE A 28 18.31 -3.05 1.66
CA ILE A 28 19.24 -1.93 1.46
C ILE A 28 18.48 -0.70 0.94
N ALA A 29 17.53 -0.88 0.02
CA ALA A 29 16.72 0.23 -0.48
C ALA A 29 15.97 0.95 0.65
N PHE A 30 15.38 0.19 1.57
CA PHE A 30 14.62 0.76 2.69
C PHE A 30 15.54 1.37 3.75
N ASP A 31 16.69 0.76 4.01
CA ASP A 31 17.70 1.30 4.93
C ASP A 31 18.22 2.67 4.47
N MET A 32 18.36 2.90 3.16
CA MET A 32 18.71 4.23 2.63
C MET A 32 17.66 5.28 2.97
N VAL A 33 16.38 4.89 3.02
CA VAL A 33 15.28 5.79 3.40
C VAL A 33 15.26 6.02 4.90
N LYS A 34 15.45 4.98 5.71
CA LYS A 34 15.52 5.09 7.18
C LYS A 34 16.67 6.02 7.61
N LYS A 35 17.83 5.92 6.96
CA LYS A 35 18.99 6.80 7.18
C LYS A 35 18.72 8.29 6.93
N MET A 36 17.72 8.65 6.11
CA MET A 36 17.40 10.06 5.88
C MET A 36 17.05 10.75 7.21
N LYS A 37 16.29 10.09 8.08
CA LYS A 37 15.91 10.62 9.38
C LYS A 37 17.12 10.88 10.28
N ASP A 38 18.05 9.94 10.33
CA ASP A 38 19.27 10.05 11.14
C ASP A 38 20.13 11.25 10.71
N LEU A 39 20.00 11.65 9.45
CA LEU A 39 20.69 12.80 8.84
C LEU A 39 19.84 14.10 8.87
N GLY A 40 18.67 14.09 9.51
CA GLY A 40 17.75 15.24 9.53
C GLY A 40 17.09 15.55 8.19
N ILE A 41 17.11 14.61 7.25
CA ILE A 41 16.54 14.72 5.91
C ILE A 41 15.13 14.12 5.94
N ASN A 42 14.14 14.88 5.47
CA ASN A 42 12.78 14.34 5.34
C ASN A 42 12.65 13.49 4.05
N PRO A 43 12.33 12.19 4.15
CA PRO A 43 12.08 11.38 2.96
C PRO A 43 10.86 11.89 2.18
N ARG A 44 10.84 11.62 0.88
CA ARG A 44 9.71 11.94 -0.01
C ARG A 44 9.11 10.67 -0.56
N LEU A 45 7.94 10.76 -1.19
CA LEU A 45 7.28 9.61 -1.81
C LEU A 45 8.23 8.83 -2.75
N ARG A 46 8.97 9.55 -3.60
CA ARG A 46 9.97 8.96 -4.51
C ARG A 46 11.10 8.18 -3.81
N SER A 47 11.37 8.47 -2.54
CA SER A 47 12.41 7.79 -1.76
C SER A 47 11.98 6.37 -1.42
N TYR A 48 10.68 6.14 -1.18
CA TYR A 48 10.12 4.85 -0.78
C TYR A 48 9.81 3.91 -1.95
N GLY A 49 9.50 4.47 -3.12
CA GLY A 49 9.16 3.72 -4.33
C GLY A 49 10.07 2.52 -4.62
N PRO A 50 11.42 2.65 -4.54
CA PRO A 50 12.34 1.54 -4.77
C PRO A 50 12.13 0.36 -3.81
N ALA A 51 12.08 0.61 -2.50
CA ALA A 51 11.90 -0.43 -1.50
C ALA A 51 10.53 -1.10 -1.62
N LEU A 52 9.47 -0.30 -1.77
CA LEU A 52 8.11 -0.80 -1.92
C LEU A 52 7.99 -1.70 -3.15
N SER A 53 8.57 -1.28 -4.27
CA SER A 53 8.53 -2.04 -5.53
C SER A 53 9.21 -3.40 -5.39
N VAL A 54 10.41 -3.46 -4.77
CA VAL A 54 11.10 -4.74 -4.54
C VAL A 54 10.30 -5.65 -3.63
N PHE A 55 9.80 -5.15 -2.49
CA PHE A 55 9.05 -6.00 -1.55
C PHE A 55 7.74 -6.51 -2.16
N CYS A 56 6.99 -5.66 -2.87
CA CYS A 56 5.77 -6.08 -3.56
C CYS A 56 6.07 -7.13 -4.65
N ASN A 57 7.09 -6.90 -5.49
CA ASN A 57 7.46 -7.83 -6.57
C ASN A 57 7.99 -9.18 -6.05
N ASN A 58 8.64 -9.18 -4.88
CA ASN A 58 9.10 -10.40 -4.22
C ASN A 58 8.00 -11.08 -3.38
N GLY A 59 6.78 -10.54 -3.37
CA GLY A 59 5.68 -11.07 -2.56
C GLY A 59 5.84 -10.88 -1.05
N ASN A 60 6.78 -10.04 -0.61
CA ASN A 60 7.06 -9.79 0.80
C ASN A 60 6.08 -8.77 1.37
N LEU A 61 4.88 -9.26 1.70
CA LEU A 61 3.78 -8.46 2.21
C LEU A 61 4.14 -7.69 3.49
N ASP A 62 4.77 -8.36 4.45
CA ASP A 62 5.04 -7.75 5.77
C ASP A 62 5.98 -6.54 5.62
N LYS A 63 7.06 -6.69 4.84
CA LYS A 63 7.98 -5.57 4.57
C LYS A 63 7.35 -4.49 3.70
N ALA A 64 6.48 -4.84 2.75
CA ALA A 64 5.76 -3.85 1.95
C ALA A 64 4.86 -2.96 2.83
N PHE A 65 4.18 -3.54 3.83
CA PHE A 65 3.39 -2.78 4.80
C PHE A 65 4.24 -2.06 5.85
N GLU A 66 5.43 -2.57 6.20
CA GLU A 66 6.40 -1.82 7.02
C GLU A 66 6.84 -0.53 6.31
N VAL A 67 7.06 -0.60 4.98
CA VAL A 67 7.35 0.59 4.18
C VAL A 67 6.17 1.57 4.22
N GLU A 68 4.93 1.11 4.04
CA GLU A 68 3.74 1.97 4.13
C GLU A 68 3.63 2.63 5.51
N GLU A 69 3.81 1.87 6.60
CA GLU A 69 3.76 2.39 7.96
C GLU A 69 4.84 3.47 8.19
N HIS A 70 6.06 3.20 7.70
CA HIS A 70 7.14 4.18 7.78
C HIS A 70 6.83 5.44 6.96
N MET A 71 6.24 5.33 5.77
CA MET A 71 5.78 6.48 4.99
C MET A 71 4.82 7.34 5.81
N LEU A 72 3.76 6.73 6.37
CA LEU A 72 2.73 7.44 7.13
C LEU A 72 3.29 8.12 8.38
N SER A 73 4.20 7.45 9.11
CA SER A 73 4.84 8.02 10.30
C SER A 73 5.73 9.24 9.99
N HIS A 74 6.14 9.41 8.73
CA HIS A 74 6.91 10.57 8.25
C HIS A 74 6.05 11.59 7.49
N GLY A 75 4.71 11.47 7.56
CA GLY A 75 3.80 12.37 6.86
C GLY A 75 3.85 12.24 5.33
N VAL A 76 4.39 11.14 4.82
CA VAL A 76 4.38 10.80 3.40
C VAL A 76 3.23 9.84 3.15
N TYR A 77 2.33 10.22 2.24
CA TYR A 77 1.16 9.41 1.93
C TYR A 77 1.35 8.72 0.57
N PRO A 78 1.01 7.43 0.46
CA PRO A 78 1.07 6.73 -0.82
C PRO A 78 0.06 7.33 -1.80
N GLU A 79 0.48 7.47 -3.05
CA GLU A 79 -0.42 7.81 -4.16
C GLU A 79 -0.94 6.52 -4.79
N GLU A 80 -1.72 6.65 -5.86
CA GLU A 80 -2.34 5.52 -6.53
C GLU A 80 -1.34 4.42 -6.97
N PRO A 81 -0.15 4.73 -7.55
CA PRO A 81 0.79 3.69 -7.94
C PRO A 81 1.28 2.83 -6.77
N GLU A 82 1.59 3.45 -5.62
CA GLU A 82 2.01 2.71 -4.42
C GLU A 82 0.86 1.88 -3.84
N LEU A 83 -0.36 2.41 -3.85
CA LEU A 83 -1.56 1.68 -3.41
C LEU A 83 -1.89 0.50 -4.34
N GLU A 84 -1.72 0.65 -5.66
CA GLU A 84 -1.90 -0.44 -6.62
C GLU A 84 -0.91 -1.58 -6.37
N LEU A 85 0.37 -1.27 -6.11
CA LEU A 85 1.40 -2.27 -5.78
C LEU A 85 1.05 -3.04 -4.51
N LEU A 86 0.69 -2.31 -3.44
CA LEU A 86 0.25 -2.91 -2.18
C LEU A 86 -1.00 -3.78 -2.36
N LEU A 87 -1.91 -3.37 -3.25
CA LEU A 87 -3.13 -4.11 -3.54
C LEU A 87 -2.82 -5.41 -4.27
N ARG A 88 -1.95 -5.38 -5.28
CA ARG A 88 -1.51 -6.57 -6.02
C ARG A 88 -0.89 -7.61 -5.08
N VAL A 89 0.10 -7.22 -4.26
CA VAL A 89 0.75 -8.16 -3.33
C VAL A 89 -0.22 -8.68 -2.26
N SER A 90 -1.19 -7.86 -1.82
CA SER A 90 -2.22 -8.29 -0.86
C SER A 90 -3.16 -9.34 -1.46
N ILE A 91 -3.52 -9.20 -2.74
CA ILE A 91 -4.34 -10.18 -3.47
C ILE A 91 -3.56 -11.49 -3.63
N GLU A 92 -2.30 -11.43 -4.04
CA GLU A 92 -1.43 -12.60 -4.25
C GLU A 92 -1.19 -13.36 -2.95
N ALA A 93 -0.99 -12.64 -1.83
CA ALA A 93 -0.89 -13.21 -0.50
C ALA A 93 -2.24 -13.64 0.11
N CYS A 94 -3.36 -13.49 -0.62
CA CYS A 94 -4.72 -13.80 -0.17
C CYS A 94 -5.13 -13.08 1.14
N ARG A 95 -4.59 -11.88 1.40
CA ARG A 95 -4.85 -11.08 2.62
C ARG A 95 -6.02 -10.14 2.42
N SER A 96 -7.23 -10.68 2.56
CA SER A 96 -8.49 -9.97 2.34
C SER A 96 -8.73 -8.77 3.25
N ASP A 97 -8.15 -8.79 4.45
CA ASP A 97 -8.13 -7.66 5.40
C ASP A 97 -7.36 -6.47 4.83
N LYS A 98 -6.18 -6.73 4.26
CA LYS A 98 -5.34 -5.73 3.61
C LYS A 98 -5.97 -5.21 2.32
N VAL A 99 -6.57 -6.09 1.52
CA VAL A 99 -7.32 -5.68 0.32
C VAL A 99 -8.46 -4.72 0.70
N TYR A 100 -9.26 -5.04 1.73
CA TYR A 100 -10.34 -4.17 2.18
C TYR A 100 -9.84 -2.79 2.63
N TYR A 101 -8.76 -2.78 3.41
CA TYR A 101 -8.10 -1.56 3.87
C TYR A 101 -7.64 -0.67 2.69
N LEU A 102 -6.98 -1.26 1.69
CA LEU A 102 -6.47 -0.52 0.54
C LEU A 102 -7.58 0.03 -0.37
N LEU A 103 -8.70 -0.70 -0.53
CA LEU A 103 -9.86 -0.18 -1.26
C LEU A 103 -10.46 1.05 -0.58
N HIS A 104 -10.48 1.09 0.75
CA HIS A 104 -10.87 2.31 1.48
C HIS A 104 -9.87 3.44 1.32
N LYS A 105 -8.57 3.14 1.31
CA LYS A 105 -7.55 4.16 1.01
C LYS A 105 -7.77 4.77 -0.37
N LEU A 106 -7.87 3.95 -1.42
CA LEU A 106 -8.17 4.39 -2.79
C LEU A 106 -9.45 5.24 -2.85
N ARG A 107 -10.51 4.81 -2.16
CA ARG A 107 -11.76 5.59 -2.04
C ARG A 107 -11.52 6.99 -1.46
N THR A 108 -10.68 7.11 -0.43
CA THR A 108 -10.44 8.38 0.28
C THR A 108 -9.43 9.29 -0.41
N SER A 109 -8.38 8.74 -1.03
CA SER A 109 -7.27 9.53 -1.59
C SER A 109 -7.38 9.77 -3.10
N VAL A 110 -7.94 8.82 -3.86
CA VAL A 110 -7.91 8.83 -5.34
C VAL A 110 -9.29 9.14 -5.94
N ARG A 111 -10.36 8.58 -5.36
CA ARG A 111 -11.77 8.64 -5.82
C ARG A 111 -12.05 7.98 -7.18
N LYS A 112 -11.26 8.25 -8.22
CA LYS A 112 -11.36 7.64 -9.55
C LYS A 112 -10.05 6.99 -9.91
N VAL A 113 -10.06 5.67 -9.98
CA VAL A 113 -8.85 4.89 -10.22
C VAL A 113 -8.44 4.85 -11.69
N LEU A 114 -7.16 4.68 -11.95
CA LEU A 114 -6.58 4.38 -13.24
C LEU A 114 -7.08 3.02 -13.75
N PRO A 115 -7.13 2.79 -15.08
CA PRO A 115 -7.51 1.50 -15.66
C PRO A 115 -6.69 0.33 -15.10
N SER A 116 -5.38 0.51 -14.91
CA SER A 116 -4.51 -0.52 -14.35
C SER A 116 -4.91 -0.94 -12.93
N THR A 117 -5.31 0.03 -12.10
CA THR A 117 -5.78 -0.23 -10.74
C THR A 117 -7.18 -0.85 -10.77
N ALA A 118 -8.05 -0.43 -11.69
CA ALA A 118 -9.35 -1.05 -11.91
C ALA A 118 -9.22 -2.55 -12.27
N ASP A 119 -8.29 -2.90 -13.18
CA ASP A 119 -8.03 -4.29 -13.57
C ASP A 119 -7.61 -5.15 -12.37
N VAL A 120 -6.80 -4.59 -11.45
CA VAL A 120 -6.39 -5.28 -10.21
C VAL A 120 -7.57 -5.52 -9.29
N ILE A 121 -8.45 -4.52 -9.15
CA ILE A 121 -9.67 -4.61 -8.34
C ILE A 121 -10.63 -5.65 -8.93
N GLU A 122 -10.81 -5.64 -10.25
CA GLU A 122 -11.63 -6.63 -10.95
C GLU A 122 -11.07 -8.04 -10.76
N LYS A 123 -9.75 -8.21 -10.90
CA LYS A 123 -9.06 -9.48 -10.63
C LYS A 123 -9.31 -9.98 -9.20
N TRP A 124 -9.35 -9.09 -8.20
CA TRP A 124 -9.72 -9.47 -6.83
C TRP A 124 -11.13 -10.04 -6.77
N PHE A 125 -12.14 -9.31 -7.25
CA PHE A 125 -13.55 -9.73 -7.14
C PHE A 125 -13.86 -11.00 -7.95
N ASN A 126 -13.14 -11.23 -9.05
CA ASN A 126 -13.21 -12.46 -9.83
C ASN A 126 -12.45 -13.66 -9.20
N SER A 127 -11.73 -13.44 -8.09
CA SER A 127 -10.94 -14.49 -7.44
C SER A 127 -11.78 -15.43 -6.58
N LYS A 128 -11.29 -16.66 -6.42
CA LYS A 128 -11.85 -17.65 -5.48
C LYS A 128 -11.73 -17.19 -4.03
N THR A 129 -10.76 -16.34 -3.71
CA THR A 129 -10.57 -15.81 -2.36
C THR A 129 -11.69 -14.81 -2.05
N ALA A 130 -11.97 -13.87 -2.95
CA ALA A 130 -13.04 -12.89 -2.78
C ALA A 130 -14.41 -13.53 -2.60
N SER A 131 -14.69 -14.64 -3.28
CA SER A 131 -15.99 -15.33 -3.14
C SER A 131 -16.20 -16.04 -1.79
N ARG A 132 -15.12 -16.24 -1.04
CA ARG A 132 -15.12 -16.94 0.26
C ARG A 132 -15.02 -15.99 1.44
N VAL A 133 -14.71 -14.71 1.21
CA VAL A 133 -14.61 -13.72 2.28
C VAL A 133 -15.96 -13.05 2.51
N GLY A 134 -16.23 -12.71 3.76
CA GLY A 134 -17.41 -11.95 4.15
C GLY A 134 -18.31 -12.64 5.17
N LYS A 135 -19.03 -11.81 5.93
CA LYS A 135 -19.96 -12.27 6.96
C LYS A 135 -21.28 -12.64 6.32
N ARG A 136 -21.84 -13.80 6.67
CA ARG A 136 -23.19 -14.24 6.23
C ARG A 136 -24.34 -13.60 7.01
N LYS A 137 -24.06 -13.15 8.24
CA LYS A 137 -25.00 -12.45 9.12
C LYS A 137 -24.31 -11.22 9.67
N TRP A 138 -25.02 -10.10 9.67
CA TRP A 138 -24.55 -8.83 10.22
C TRP A 138 -25.72 -8.05 10.81
N ASP A 139 -25.43 -7.13 11.72
CA ASP A 139 -26.43 -6.22 12.24
C ASP A 139 -26.67 -5.07 11.26
N GLN A 140 -27.84 -5.06 10.60
CA GLN A 140 -28.18 -4.02 9.63
C GLN A 140 -28.22 -2.63 10.28
N ARG A 141 -28.60 -2.52 11.57
CA ARG A 141 -28.61 -1.24 12.27
C ARG A 141 -27.21 -0.70 12.45
N SER A 142 -26.24 -1.55 12.80
CA SER A 142 -24.84 -1.14 12.91
C SER A 142 -24.27 -0.68 11.57
N ILE A 143 -24.63 -1.36 10.46
CA ILE A 143 -24.21 -0.95 9.11
C ILE A 143 -24.78 0.41 8.75
N ASN A 144 -26.09 0.61 8.90
CA ASN A 144 -26.74 1.88 8.56
C ASN A 144 -26.15 3.04 9.37
N LYS A 145 -25.95 2.84 10.67
CA LYS A 145 -25.31 3.83 11.55
C LYS A 145 -23.88 4.16 11.10
N ALA A 146 -23.12 3.15 10.65
CA ALA A 146 -21.77 3.38 10.13
C ALA A 146 -21.77 4.18 8.82
N ILE A 147 -22.77 3.97 7.96
CA ILE A 147 -22.95 4.75 6.72
C ILE A 147 -23.25 6.22 7.04
N GLU A 148 -24.20 6.46 7.94
CA GLU A 148 -24.57 7.81 8.38
C GLU A 148 -23.38 8.54 9.00
N ASN A 149 -22.69 7.90 9.96
CA ASN A 149 -21.52 8.46 10.62
C ASN A 149 -20.34 8.70 9.66
N GLY A 150 -20.25 7.92 8.58
CA GLY A 150 -19.22 8.04 7.55
C GLY A 150 -19.48 9.12 6.50
N GLY A 151 -20.60 9.87 6.61
CA GLY A 151 -21.00 10.88 5.64
C GLY A 151 -21.67 10.32 4.38
N GLY A 152 -22.09 9.05 4.40
CA GLY A 152 -22.76 8.36 3.29
C GLY A 152 -21.82 7.64 2.32
N GLY A 153 -22.35 6.63 1.62
CA GLY A 153 -21.67 5.93 0.52
C GLY A 153 -20.68 4.82 0.90
N TRP A 154 -20.36 4.62 2.18
CA TRP A 154 -19.48 3.54 2.65
C TRP A 154 -19.73 3.25 4.14
N HIS A 155 -19.35 2.05 4.63
CA HIS A 155 -19.59 1.65 6.03
C HIS A 155 -18.33 1.20 6.80
N GLY A 156 -17.29 0.70 6.13
CA GLY A 156 -16.02 0.33 6.78
C GLY A 156 -16.06 -0.90 7.71
N GLN A 157 -17.15 -1.68 7.73
CA GLN A 157 -17.35 -2.81 8.67
C GLN A 157 -16.83 -4.17 8.16
N GLY A 158 -15.99 -4.16 7.13
CA GLY A 158 -15.46 -5.36 6.48
C GLY A 158 -16.37 -5.91 5.38
N TRP A 159 -15.99 -7.07 4.85
CA TRP A 159 -16.74 -7.77 3.79
C TRP A 159 -18.08 -8.30 4.28
N LEU A 160 -19.15 -8.04 3.53
CA LEU A 160 -20.51 -8.53 3.78
C LEU A 160 -20.95 -9.45 2.64
N GLY A 161 -21.76 -10.45 2.96
CA GLY A 161 -22.18 -11.48 2.02
C GLY A 161 -21.15 -12.61 1.89
N SER A 162 -21.50 -13.65 1.12
CA SER A 162 -20.60 -14.73 0.74
C SER A 162 -21.07 -15.35 -0.56
N GLY A 163 -20.16 -15.86 -1.40
CA GLY A 163 -20.48 -16.40 -2.71
C GLY A 163 -19.78 -15.63 -3.81
N LYS A 164 -20.00 -16.05 -5.06
CA LYS A 164 -19.37 -15.42 -6.23
C LYS A 164 -19.89 -13.98 -6.37
N TRP A 165 -18.97 -13.04 -6.62
CA TRP A 165 -19.30 -11.68 -7.01
C TRP A 165 -19.74 -11.66 -8.48
N ASN A 166 -20.76 -10.86 -8.80
CA ASN A 166 -21.34 -10.74 -10.14
C ASN A 166 -20.85 -9.46 -10.84
#